data_AF-A0AAD7SS13-F1
#
_entry.id   AF-A0AAD7SS13-F1
#
_cell.length_a   1.000
_cell.length_b   1.000
_cell.length_c   1.000
_cell.angle_alpha   90.00
_cell.angle_beta   90.00
_cell.angle_gamma   90.00
#
_symmetry.space_group_name_H-M   'P 1'
#
loop_
_entity.id
_entity.type
_entity.pdbx_description
1 polymer ?
#
loop_
_entity_poly.entity_id
_entity_poly.type
_entity_poly.pdbx_seq_one_letter_code
_entity_poly.pdbx_strand_id
1 'polypeptide(L)'
;METTGTSHKKQKLSNSTENWGMQRATNVTYQAHHVSRNKRGQVVGTRGGFRGCTVWLTGLSGAGKTTVSMAMEEYLVCHGIPCYTLDGDNIRQGLNKNLGFSPEDREENIRRIAEVARLFADAGLVCIASFISPYSRDRLNARKIHEAAGLPFFEVFVDAPLDVCEQRDAKGLYKRARAGEIRGFTGIDSEYERPEAPELVLKTDSCNVNECIQQLVDLLQERDIVPVDASYEVKELYVPENKLDLAKADAETLPAVEITKVDMQWVQVLAEGWATPLNGFMREREYLQCLHFDCLLDGGVINMSVPVVLPISSEDKDRLDGGTAFVLVYGGRRVAILRNPEFYEHRKEERCARQWGTTCKDHPYIKMVLESGDWLVGGDLQVLDRIYWNDGLDQYRLTPTELKQKFKEMNADAVFAFQLRNPVHNGHALLMQDTHKRLLERGYRRPVLLLHPLGGWTKDDDVPLAWRMRQHAAVLEEGVLRPESTIVAIFPSPMMYAGPTEVQWHCRARMVAGANFYIVGRDPAGMPHPSTGKDLYEPTHGAKVLTMAPGLITLEIVPFKVAAYNKAKKGMDFYDPKRPQNHQDFEFISGTRMRKMAREGQNPPEGFMAPKAWAVLKEYYKALEKA
;
A
#
# COMPACT_ATOMS: atom_id res chain seq x y z
N MET A 1 65.17 -10.47 73.28
CA MET A 1 66.46 -9.93 72.82
C MET A 1 66.34 -9.59 71.36
N GLU A 2 67.09 -8.58 70.96
CA GLU A 2 67.00 -7.83 69.71
C GLU A 2 67.43 -8.61 68.45
N THR A 3 66.83 -8.13 67.34
CA THR A 3 67.34 -7.89 65.98
C THR A 3 68.25 -8.87 65.23
N THR A 4 67.86 -9.09 63.97
CA THR A 4 68.62 -9.01 62.67
C THR A 4 67.98 -10.04 61.69
N GLY A 5 67.62 -9.80 60.43
CA GLY A 5 67.82 -8.70 59.49
C GLY A 5 68.55 -9.21 58.23
N THR A 6 67.84 -9.57 57.14
CA THR A 6 68.28 -9.52 55.71
C THR A 6 67.16 -10.08 54.78
N SER A 7 66.44 -9.27 54.00
CA SER A 7 66.72 -8.74 52.65
C SER A 7 66.48 -9.72 51.50
N HIS A 8 65.29 -9.66 50.88
CA HIS A 8 65.08 -10.00 49.48
C HIS A 8 64.27 -8.91 48.77
N LYS A 9 64.89 -8.33 47.73
CA LYS A 9 64.39 -7.27 46.85
C LYS A 9 63.06 -7.70 46.20
N LYS A 10 61.98 -6.95 46.43
CA LYS A 10 60.79 -6.99 45.56
C LYS A 10 61.09 -6.19 44.29
N GLN A 11 61.27 -6.92 43.19
CA GLN A 11 61.27 -6.39 41.84
C GLN A 11 59.92 -5.70 41.58
N LYS A 12 59.94 -4.41 41.19
CA LYS A 12 58.79 -3.73 40.60
C LYS A 12 58.47 -4.41 39.28
N LEU A 13 57.41 -5.22 39.25
CA LEU A 13 56.72 -5.59 38.02
C LEU A 13 55.60 -4.58 37.80
N SER A 14 55.85 -3.65 36.89
CA SER A 14 54.86 -2.75 36.31
C SER A 14 53.93 -3.56 35.40
N ASN A 15 52.72 -3.87 35.87
CA ASN A 15 51.63 -4.33 35.01
C ASN A 15 50.40 -3.46 35.31
N SER A 16 50.36 -2.29 34.69
CA SER A 16 49.16 -1.46 34.57
C SER A 16 48.36 -1.93 33.36
N THR A 17 47.69 -3.07 33.46
CA THR A 17 46.54 -3.38 32.62
C THR A 17 45.31 -2.83 33.34
N GLU A 18 44.97 -1.58 33.07
CA GLU A 18 43.74 -0.98 33.58
C GLU A 18 42.54 -1.65 32.91
N ASN A 19 41.85 -2.53 33.64
CA ASN A 19 40.54 -3.04 33.26
C ASN A 19 39.51 -1.93 33.45
N TRP A 20 39.06 -1.31 32.34
CA TRP A 20 38.06 -0.23 32.31
C TRP A 20 36.60 -0.72 32.33
N GLY A 21 36.36 -2.00 32.08
CA GLY A 21 35.01 -2.59 32.03
C GLY A 21 34.49 -3.19 33.35
N MET A 22 35.28 -3.17 34.42
CA MET A 22 34.91 -3.81 35.69
C MET A 22 34.37 -2.78 36.68
N GLN A 23 33.21 -3.04 37.27
CA GLN A 23 32.59 -2.17 38.26
C GLN A 23 33.50 -2.04 39.49
N ARG A 24 34.26 -0.94 39.57
CA ARG A 24 35.22 -0.67 40.66
C ARG A 24 34.53 -0.25 41.96
N ALA A 25 33.35 0.37 41.86
CA ALA A 25 32.59 0.80 43.01
C ALA A 25 31.91 -0.41 43.67
N THR A 26 32.34 -0.75 44.89
CA THR A 26 31.83 -1.90 45.66
C THR A 26 30.46 -1.67 46.30
N ASN A 27 29.98 -0.43 46.31
CA ASN A 27 28.80 0.00 47.07
C ASN A 27 27.67 0.52 46.17
N VAL A 28 27.45 -0.12 45.01
CA VAL A 28 26.42 0.28 44.05
C VAL A 28 25.45 -0.88 43.83
N THR A 29 24.17 -0.64 44.13
CA THR A 29 23.08 -1.57 43.87
C THR A 29 22.31 -1.13 42.63
N TYR A 30 22.03 -2.05 41.70
CA TYR A 30 21.16 -1.75 40.57
C TYR A 30 19.74 -1.42 41.07
N GLN A 31 19.25 -0.24 40.70
CA GLN A 31 17.87 0.16 40.98
C GLN A 31 17.03 -0.06 39.71
N ALA A 32 16.18 -1.08 39.74
CA ALA A 32 15.24 -1.32 38.64
C ALA A 32 14.24 -0.16 38.52
N HIS A 33 13.91 0.25 37.30
CA HIS A 33 12.85 1.23 37.07
C HIS A 33 11.49 0.68 37.53
N HIS A 34 10.72 1.50 38.25
CA HIS A 34 9.35 1.16 38.66
C HIS A 34 8.38 1.03 37.48
N VAL A 35 8.63 1.75 36.38
CA VAL A 35 7.81 1.69 35.16
C VAL A 35 8.52 0.82 34.13
N SER A 36 7.87 -0.27 33.71
CA SER A 36 8.41 -1.21 32.73
C SER A 36 8.61 -0.57 31.36
N ARG A 37 9.52 -1.14 30.56
CA ARG A 37 9.72 -0.76 29.14
C ARG A 37 8.43 -0.78 28.35
N ASN A 38 7.58 -1.79 28.55
CA ASN A 38 6.29 -1.90 27.88
C ASN A 38 5.41 -0.66 28.17
N LYS A 39 5.26 -0.26 29.44
CA LYS A 39 4.46 0.91 29.83
C LYS A 39 5.06 2.22 29.31
N ARG A 40 6.38 2.38 29.40
CA ARG A 40 7.07 3.56 28.85
C ARG A 40 6.90 3.64 27.32
N GLY A 41 6.99 2.51 26.63
CA GLY A 41 6.79 2.42 25.19
C GLY A 41 5.39 2.87 24.74
N GLN A 42 4.34 2.68 25.55
CA GLN A 42 2.99 3.15 25.22
C GLN A 42 2.86 4.68 25.19
N VAL A 43 3.78 5.43 25.79
CA VAL A 43 3.74 6.90 25.84
C VAL A 43 4.88 7.57 25.08
N VAL A 44 5.77 6.79 24.46
CA VAL A 44 6.87 7.30 23.62
C VAL A 44 6.42 7.28 22.16
N GLY A 45 5.93 8.43 21.69
CA GLY A 45 5.36 8.59 20.34
C GLY A 45 3.88 8.20 20.29
N THR A 46 3.34 8.08 19.07
CA THR A 46 1.92 7.74 18.83
C THR A 46 1.70 6.28 18.48
N ARG A 47 2.75 5.56 18.07
CA ARG A 47 2.69 4.13 17.73
C ARG A 47 2.89 3.29 19.00
N GLY A 48 1.91 2.46 19.34
CA GLY A 48 1.99 1.58 20.51
C GLY A 48 3.16 0.59 20.46
N GLY A 49 3.64 0.15 21.63
CA GLY A 49 4.73 -0.82 21.77
C GLY A 49 6.11 -0.20 22.06
N PHE A 50 6.97 -0.97 22.73
CA PHE A 50 8.36 -0.58 23.00
C PHE A 50 9.25 -0.94 21.81
N ARG A 51 10.00 0.03 21.31
CA ARG A 51 10.89 -0.12 20.14
C ARG A 51 12.29 0.49 20.35
N GLY A 52 12.69 0.60 21.62
CA GLY A 52 13.97 1.20 21.96
C GLY A 52 15.14 0.33 21.51
N CYS A 53 16.04 0.89 20.70
CA CYS A 53 17.17 0.17 20.11
C CYS A 53 18.31 1.13 19.75
N THR A 54 19.45 0.56 19.38
CA THR A 54 20.59 1.34 18.86
C THR A 54 20.93 0.91 17.44
N VAL A 55 20.93 1.87 16.51
CA VAL A 55 21.49 1.74 15.16
C VAL A 55 22.90 2.33 15.19
N TRP A 56 23.91 1.46 15.12
CA TRP A 56 25.31 1.81 15.24
C TRP A 56 25.98 1.89 13.87
N LEU A 57 26.16 3.11 13.35
CA LEU A 57 26.84 3.34 12.09
C LEU A 57 28.36 3.36 12.30
N THR A 58 29.08 2.48 11.61
CA THR A 58 30.55 2.42 11.59
C THR A 58 31.08 2.52 10.16
N GLY A 59 32.29 3.05 9.98
CA GLY A 59 32.89 3.22 8.66
C GLY A 59 33.96 4.31 8.62
N LEU A 60 34.70 4.40 7.52
CA LEU A 60 35.73 5.41 7.30
C LEU A 60 35.18 6.85 7.37
N SER A 61 36.04 7.83 7.65
CA SER A 61 35.67 9.25 7.49
C SER A 61 35.26 9.51 6.04
N GLY A 62 34.18 10.27 5.79
CA GLY A 62 33.68 10.49 4.42
C GLY A 62 32.89 9.33 3.79
N ALA A 63 32.73 8.19 4.48
CA ALA A 63 31.96 7.06 3.95
C ALA A 63 30.44 7.32 3.87
N GLY A 64 29.91 8.32 4.58
CA GLY A 64 28.49 8.71 4.50
C GLY A 64 27.67 8.54 5.79
N LYS A 65 28.27 8.16 6.92
CA LYS A 65 27.57 7.95 8.21
C LYS A 65 26.66 9.11 8.61
N THR A 66 27.18 10.34 8.62
CA THR A 66 26.39 11.54 8.99
C THR A 66 25.22 11.77 8.02
N THR A 67 25.41 11.55 6.72
CA THR A 67 24.33 11.66 5.73
C THR A 67 23.23 10.63 5.98
N VAL A 68 23.62 9.37 6.23
CA VAL A 68 22.69 8.29 6.53
C VAL A 68 21.97 8.52 7.85
N SER A 69 22.66 8.95 8.91
CA SER A 69 22.02 9.18 10.21
C SER A 69 20.98 10.30 10.16
N MET A 70 21.28 11.40 9.47
CA MET A 70 20.36 12.53 9.36
C MET A 70 19.12 12.18 8.53
N ALA A 71 19.31 11.49 7.39
CA ALA A 71 18.19 11.04 6.58
C ALA A 71 17.34 9.96 7.29
N MET A 72 17.97 9.09 8.09
CA MET A 72 17.24 8.11 8.91
C MET A 72 16.47 8.78 10.05
N GLU A 73 17.05 9.78 10.71
CA GLU A 73 16.36 10.59 11.73
C GLU A 73 15.13 11.28 11.14
N GLU A 74 15.28 11.93 9.98
CA GLU A 74 14.16 12.54 9.25
C GLU A 74 13.06 11.50 8.92
N TYR A 75 13.43 10.32 8.42
CA TYR A 75 12.48 9.24 8.14
C TYR A 75 11.70 8.86 9.41
N LEU A 76 12.38 8.54 10.51
CA LEU A 76 11.72 8.08 11.75
C LEU A 76 10.78 9.14 12.32
N VAL A 77 11.20 10.41 12.34
CA VAL A 77 10.38 11.53 12.79
C VAL A 77 9.13 11.70 11.92
N CYS A 78 9.28 11.67 10.59
CA CYS A 78 8.15 11.76 9.65
C CYS A 78 7.15 10.60 9.81
N HIS A 79 7.61 9.44 10.28
CA HIS A 79 6.76 8.27 10.54
C HIS A 79 6.30 8.17 12.02
N GLY A 80 6.49 9.21 12.83
CA GLY A 80 6.01 9.27 14.22
C GLY A 80 6.77 8.37 15.20
N ILE A 81 8.01 8.01 14.87
CA ILE A 81 8.91 7.19 15.71
C ILE A 81 9.96 8.11 16.35
N PRO A 82 9.92 8.33 17.68
CA PRO A 82 10.92 9.14 18.36
C PRO A 82 12.31 8.51 18.27
N CYS A 83 13.28 9.31 17.82
CA CYS A 83 14.67 8.92 17.69
C CYS A 83 15.60 10.04 18.17
N TYR A 84 16.88 9.72 18.33
CA TYR A 84 17.91 10.71 18.64
C TYR A 84 19.28 10.30 18.09
N THR A 85 19.96 11.24 17.44
CA THR A 85 21.28 10.99 16.84
C THR A 85 22.42 11.41 17.78
N LEU A 86 23.30 10.46 18.10
CA LEU A 86 24.60 10.69 18.74
C LEU A 86 25.66 10.76 17.64
N ASP A 87 26.18 11.96 17.35
CA ASP A 87 27.25 12.15 16.37
C ASP A 87 28.56 12.59 17.02
N GLY A 88 29.67 12.26 16.35
CA GLY A 88 31.03 12.64 16.70
C GLY A 88 31.20 14.12 17.01
N ASP A 89 30.56 14.99 16.22
CA ASP A 89 30.71 16.44 16.37
C ASP A 89 29.96 16.95 17.62
N ASN A 90 28.82 16.34 17.96
CA ASN A 90 27.97 16.76 19.08
C ASN A 90 28.52 16.24 20.44
N ILE A 91 28.86 14.96 20.51
CA ILE A 91 29.30 14.33 21.76
C ILE A 91 30.67 14.86 22.22
N ARG A 92 31.57 15.15 21.27
CA ARG A 92 32.93 15.64 21.58
C ARG A 92 32.97 17.06 22.15
N GLN A 93 31.93 17.86 21.97
CA GLN A 93 31.85 19.20 22.58
C GLN A 93 31.25 19.17 23.99
N GLY A 94 30.53 18.10 24.33
CA GLY A 94 29.84 17.93 25.62
C GLY A 94 30.47 16.84 26.48
N LEU A 95 29.85 15.65 26.50
CA LEU A 95 30.21 14.53 27.37
C LEU A 95 31.67 14.07 27.22
N ASN A 96 32.21 14.15 25.99
CA ASN A 96 33.54 13.67 25.66
C ASN A 96 34.55 14.80 25.42
N LYS A 97 34.25 16.03 25.88
CA LYS A 97 35.15 17.19 25.70
C LYS A 97 36.51 17.07 26.39
N ASN A 98 36.62 16.17 27.37
CA ASN A 98 37.85 15.91 28.11
C ASN A 98 38.70 14.79 27.51
N LEU A 99 38.28 14.17 26.39
CA LEU A 99 39.00 13.08 25.74
C LEU A 99 39.75 13.62 24.52
N GLY A 100 41.04 13.29 24.43
CA GLY A 100 41.89 13.58 23.29
C GLY A 100 41.76 12.54 22.17
N PHE A 101 42.90 12.22 21.56
CA PHE A 101 42.99 11.30 20.41
C PHE A 101 43.95 10.13 20.65
N SER A 102 44.42 9.91 21.89
CA SER A 102 45.19 8.71 22.22
C SER A 102 44.33 7.45 22.06
N PRO A 103 44.93 6.26 21.92
CA PRO A 103 44.19 5.00 21.87
C PRO A 103 43.22 4.82 23.05
N GLU A 104 43.66 5.16 24.27
CA GLU A 104 42.86 5.03 25.49
C GLU A 104 41.67 6.02 25.50
N ASP A 105 41.90 7.26 25.07
CA ASP A 105 40.83 8.26 24.95
C ASP A 105 39.81 7.88 23.85
N ARG A 106 40.25 7.22 22.78
CA ARG A 106 39.37 6.71 21.72
C ARG A 106 38.51 5.55 22.22
N GLU A 107 39.09 4.62 22.97
CA GLU A 107 38.39 3.51 23.62
C GLU A 107 37.32 4.05 24.59
N GLU A 108 37.70 4.95 25.49
CA GLU A 108 36.78 5.57 26.45
C GLU A 108 35.69 6.39 25.75
N ASN A 109 36.02 7.08 24.65
CA ASN A 109 35.04 7.80 23.85
C ASN A 109 33.95 6.86 23.36
N ILE A 110 34.32 5.73 22.73
CA ILE A 110 33.35 4.74 22.23
C ILE A 110 32.59 4.07 23.37
N ARG A 111 33.25 3.75 24.49
CA ARG A 111 32.59 3.17 25.67
C ARG A 111 31.51 4.09 26.24
N ARG A 112 31.79 5.40 26.38
CA ARG A 112 30.79 6.38 26.84
C ARG A 112 29.61 6.50 25.90
N ILE A 113 29.87 6.52 24.59
CA ILE A 113 28.82 6.57 23.57
C ILE A 113 27.93 5.33 23.66
N ALA A 114 28.51 4.14 23.82
CA ALA A 114 27.76 2.90 23.94
C ALA A 114 26.82 2.90 25.17
N GLU A 115 27.29 3.36 26.32
CA GLU A 115 26.46 3.48 27.53
C GLU A 115 25.32 4.50 27.35
N VAL A 116 25.58 5.65 26.72
CA VAL A 116 24.56 6.65 26.44
C VAL A 116 23.53 6.12 25.43
N ALA A 117 23.98 5.47 24.37
CA ALA A 117 23.10 4.85 23.38
C ALA A 117 22.18 3.81 24.03
N ARG A 118 22.72 2.99 24.94
CA ARG A 118 21.93 2.05 25.74
C ARG A 118 20.88 2.76 26.59
N LEU A 119 21.17 3.92 27.17
CA LEU A 119 20.20 4.69 27.95
C LEU A 119 19.06 5.24 27.07
N PHE A 120 19.37 5.74 25.87
CA PHE A 120 18.34 6.18 24.92
C PHE A 120 17.47 5.01 24.42
N ALA A 121 18.10 3.89 24.10
CA ALA A 121 17.41 2.66 23.75
C ALA A 121 16.53 2.18 24.93
N ASP A 122 17.06 2.14 26.15
CA ASP A 122 16.26 1.76 27.32
C ASP A 122 15.07 2.70 27.55
N ALA A 123 15.24 4.01 27.28
CA ALA A 123 14.18 5.00 27.37
C ALA A 123 13.06 4.79 26.33
N GLY A 124 13.29 4.00 25.29
CA GLY A 124 12.31 3.65 24.25
C GLY A 124 12.51 4.36 22.92
N LEU A 125 13.62 5.09 22.74
CA LEU A 125 13.94 5.78 21.49
C LEU A 125 14.79 4.89 20.57
N VAL A 126 14.71 5.16 19.27
CA VAL A 126 15.72 4.67 18.32
C VAL A 126 16.95 5.58 18.43
N CYS A 127 18.03 5.10 19.03
CA CYS A 127 19.29 5.83 19.13
C CYS A 127 20.16 5.57 17.89
N ILE A 128 20.53 6.61 17.15
CA ILE A 128 21.41 6.48 15.98
C ILE A 128 22.81 6.96 16.37
N ALA A 129 23.79 6.07 16.42
CA ALA A 129 25.17 6.41 16.76
C ALA A 129 26.03 6.51 15.48
N SER A 130 26.54 7.70 15.16
CA SER A 130 27.35 7.99 13.97
C SER A 130 28.81 8.25 14.35
N PHE A 131 29.64 7.19 14.37
CA PHE A 131 31.05 7.28 14.75
C PHE A 131 31.94 6.39 13.89
N ILE A 132 33.21 6.77 13.70
CA ILE A 132 34.16 5.93 12.94
C ILE A 132 34.28 4.56 13.60
N SER A 133 34.38 4.50 14.94
CA SER A 133 34.44 3.25 15.74
C SER A 133 35.31 2.15 15.09
N PRO A 134 36.61 2.41 14.86
CA PRO A 134 37.43 1.64 13.93
C PRO A 134 37.79 0.23 14.42
N TYR A 135 37.81 0.00 15.73
CA TYR A 135 38.24 -1.27 16.32
C TYR A 135 37.04 -2.17 16.63
N SER A 136 37.13 -3.43 16.20
CA SER A 136 36.10 -4.46 16.38
C SER A 136 35.84 -4.72 17.86
N ARG A 137 36.88 -4.70 18.68
CA ARG A 137 36.76 -4.86 20.14
C ARG A 137 35.79 -3.84 20.76
N ASP A 138 35.87 -2.58 20.34
CA ASP A 138 35.06 -1.51 20.91
C ASP A 138 33.60 -1.61 20.46
N ARG A 139 33.37 -1.98 19.19
CA ARG A 139 32.02 -2.23 18.64
C ARG A 139 31.38 -3.47 19.28
N LEU A 140 32.13 -4.55 19.46
CA LEU A 140 31.69 -5.75 20.18
C LEU A 140 31.37 -5.46 21.64
N ASN A 141 32.13 -4.58 22.30
CA ASN A 141 31.80 -4.14 23.65
C ASN A 141 30.50 -3.33 23.67
N ALA A 142 30.30 -2.41 22.72
CA ALA A 142 29.05 -1.68 22.59
C ALA A 142 27.84 -2.61 22.39
N ARG A 143 27.97 -3.62 21.52
CA ARG A 143 26.97 -4.67 21.32
C ARG A 143 26.65 -5.42 22.62
N LYS A 144 27.67 -5.92 23.32
CA LYS A 144 27.52 -6.63 24.60
C LYS A 144 26.79 -5.81 25.66
N ILE A 145 27.04 -4.50 25.74
CA ILE A 145 26.35 -3.59 26.67
C ILE A 145 24.83 -3.56 26.41
N HIS A 146 24.41 -3.62 25.14
CA HIS A 146 22.99 -3.62 24.77
C HIS A 146 22.35 -4.99 24.95
N GLU A 147 23.02 -6.05 24.50
CA GLU A 147 22.54 -7.44 24.64
C GLU A 147 22.36 -7.84 26.10
N ALA A 148 23.31 -7.48 26.98
CA ALA A 148 23.21 -7.73 28.42
C ALA A 148 22.01 -7.02 29.07
N ALA A 149 21.55 -5.90 28.47
CA ALA A 149 20.37 -5.18 28.89
C ALA A 149 19.09 -5.63 28.16
N GLY A 150 19.16 -6.64 27.28
CA GLY A 150 18.04 -7.10 26.45
C GLY A 150 17.52 -6.01 25.51
N LEU A 151 18.42 -5.21 24.92
CA LEU A 151 18.10 -4.15 23.96
C LEU A 151 18.67 -4.51 22.58
N PRO A 152 17.90 -4.34 21.49
CA PRO A 152 18.40 -4.57 20.14
C PRO A 152 19.55 -3.62 19.78
N PHE A 153 20.56 -4.17 19.11
CA PHE A 153 21.73 -3.45 18.59
C PHE A 153 21.96 -3.85 17.14
N PHE A 154 22.00 -2.86 16.25
CA PHE A 154 22.19 -3.05 14.82
C PHE A 154 23.49 -2.39 14.39
N GLU A 155 24.54 -3.18 14.14
CA GLU A 155 25.80 -2.71 13.57
C GLU A 155 25.65 -2.56 12.07
N VAL A 156 25.70 -1.32 11.60
CA VAL A 156 25.55 -0.97 10.19
C VAL A 156 26.90 -0.51 9.68
N PHE A 157 27.49 -1.30 8.79
CA PHE A 157 28.74 -0.96 8.15
C PHE A 157 28.51 -0.06 6.94
N VAL A 158 28.85 1.21 7.08
CA VAL A 158 28.84 2.20 5.99
C VAL A 158 30.15 2.06 5.23
N ASP A 159 30.14 1.22 4.20
CA ASP A 159 31.31 0.81 3.45
C ASP A 159 31.44 1.64 2.16
N ALA A 160 32.53 2.39 2.10
CA ALA A 160 33.01 3.03 0.89
C ALA A 160 34.53 2.81 0.82
N PRO A 161 35.08 2.54 -0.37
CA PRO A 161 36.53 2.47 -0.56
C PRO A 161 37.25 3.73 -0.05
N LEU A 162 38.48 3.55 0.46
CA LEU A 162 39.27 4.65 1.04
C LEU A 162 39.55 5.76 0.02
N ASP A 163 39.87 5.40 -1.22
CA ASP A 163 40.09 6.33 -2.33
C ASP A 163 38.84 7.17 -2.64
N VAL A 164 37.65 6.57 -2.58
CA VAL A 164 36.37 7.30 -2.72
C VAL A 164 36.16 8.25 -1.53
N CYS A 165 36.49 7.82 -0.31
CA CYS A 165 36.41 8.66 0.87
C CYS A 165 37.40 9.84 0.84
N GLU A 166 38.62 9.61 0.38
CA GLU A 166 39.65 10.64 0.13
C GLU A 166 39.22 11.59 -0.99
N GLN A 167 38.59 11.09 -2.05
CA GLN A 167 38.05 11.93 -3.12
C GLN A 167 36.94 12.86 -2.62
N ARG A 168 36.07 12.36 -1.74
CA ARG A 168 34.96 13.15 -1.16
C ARG A 168 35.47 14.24 -0.22
N ASP A 169 36.50 13.93 0.59
CA ASP A 169 37.11 14.75 1.65
C ASP A 169 36.21 15.86 2.24
N ALA A 170 35.00 15.49 2.67
CA ALA A 170 33.93 16.45 2.95
C ALA A 170 34.27 17.50 4.03
N LYS A 171 35.26 17.21 4.88
CA LYS A 171 35.74 18.08 5.97
C LYS A 171 37.20 18.53 5.80
N GLY A 172 37.84 18.23 4.66
CA GLY A 172 39.26 18.52 4.43
C GLY A 172 40.23 17.76 5.33
N LEU A 173 39.78 16.65 5.94
CA LEU A 173 40.55 15.91 6.95
C LEU A 173 41.59 14.99 6.31
N TYR A 174 41.28 14.39 5.14
CA TYR A 174 42.22 13.53 4.44
C TYR A 174 43.40 14.33 3.89
N LYS A 175 43.14 15.52 3.30
CA LYS A 175 44.21 16.42 2.85
C LYS A 175 45.15 16.81 3.99
N ARG A 176 44.60 17.11 5.17
CA ARG A 176 45.39 17.48 6.37
C ARG A 176 46.15 16.29 6.97
N ALA A 177 45.55 15.09 6.96
CA ALA A 177 46.23 13.87 7.36
C ALA A 177 47.41 13.54 6.43
N ARG A 178 47.22 13.61 5.11
CA ARG A 178 48.28 13.42 4.10
C ARG A 178 49.41 14.46 4.22
N ALA A 179 49.09 15.68 4.68
CA ALA A 179 50.08 16.72 4.97
C ALA A 179 50.80 16.55 6.32
N GLY A 180 50.46 15.53 7.12
CA GLY A 180 51.05 15.25 8.43
C GLY A 180 50.56 16.15 9.56
N GLU A 181 49.53 16.98 9.32
CA GLU A 181 48.93 17.87 10.32
C GLU A 181 48.04 17.12 11.32
N ILE A 182 47.47 15.98 10.91
CA ILE A 182 46.64 15.10 11.73
C ILE A 182 47.31 13.73 11.76
N ARG A 183 47.77 13.30 12.94
CA ARG A 183 48.39 11.98 13.14
C ARG A 183 47.37 10.97 13.64
N GLY A 184 47.56 9.69 13.27
CA GLY A 184 46.71 8.59 13.72
C GLY A 184 45.31 8.64 13.11
N PHE A 185 45.20 9.13 11.88
CA PHE A 185 43.92 9.22 11.18
C PHE A 185 43.55 7.84 10.62
N THR A 186 42.36 7.34 11.01
CA THR A 186 41.86 6.04 10.56
C THR A 186 41.75 5.98 9.03
N GLY A 187 42.33 4.94 8.42
CA GLY A 187 42.46 4.76 6.99
C GLY A 187 43.78 5.25 6.39
N ILE A 188 44.57 6.06 7.13
CA ILE A 188 45.87 6.58 6.69
C ILE A 188 46.99 6.07 7.59
N ASP A 189 47.03 6.54 8.85
CA ASP A 189 48.07 6.19 9.84
C ASP A 189 47.54 5.27 10.95
N SER A 190 46.27 4.89 10.88
CA SER A 190 45.63 3.95 11.82
C SER A 190 44.67 3.05 11.06
N GLU A 191 44.57 1.78 11.46
CA GLU A 191 43.76 0.81 10.76
C GLU A 191 42.25 1.00 11.01
N TYR A 192 41.44 0.54 10.06
CA TYR A 192 40.00 0.36 10.22
C TYR A 192 39.71 -1.13 10.11
N GLU A 193 39.24 -1.74 11.20
CA GLU A 193 38.87 -3.15 11.21
C GLU A 193 37.42 -3.26 10.73
N ARG A 194 37.24 -3.83 9.53
CA ARG A 194 35.91 -4.05 8.96
C ARG A 194 35.08 -5.00 9.85
N PRO A 195 33.78 -4.71 10.09
CA PRO A 195 32.90 -5.64 10.81
C PRO A 195 32.81 -6.99 10.09
N GLU A 196 32.99 -8.09 10.83
CA GLU A 196 32.89 -9.46 10.29
C GLU A 196 31.44 -9.91 10.10
N ALA A 197 30.54 -9.51 11.01
CA ALA A 197 29.13 -9.89 10.99
C ALA A 197 28.22 -8.69 11.33
N PRO A 198 28.22 -7.62 10.51
CA PRO A 198 27.28 -6.52 10.67
C PRO A 198 25.86 -6.97 10.33
N GLU A 199 24.84 -6.39 10.97
CA GLU A 199 23.44 -6.63 10.58
C GLU A 199 23.12 -6.09 9.19
N LEU A 200 23.84 -5.05 8.73
CA LEU A 200 23.68 -4.48 7.39
C LEU A 200 24.99 -3.86 6.88
N VAL A 201 25.23 -3.98 5.57
CA VAL A 201 26.34 -3.31 4.88
C VAL A 201 25.78 -2.36 3.83
N LEU A 202 26.09 -1.06 3.97
CA LEU A 202 25.69 -0.02 3.03
C LEU A 202 26.86 0.34 2.12
N LYS A 203 26.78 -0.04 0.84
CA LYS A 203 27.79 0.26 -0.20
C LYS A 203 27.57 1.65 -0.80
N THR A 204 28.04 2.70 -0.14
CA THR A 204 27.67 4.09 -0.50
C THR A 204 28.37 4.64 -1.74
N ASP A 205 29.26 3.87 -2.36
CA ASP A 205 29.83 4.12 -3.68
C ASP A 205 28.95 3.57 -4.81
N SER A 206 28.06 2.63 -4.50
CA SER A 206 27.17 1.94 -5.44
C SER A 206 25.68 2.21 -5.19
N CYS A 207 25.33 2.75 -4.02
CA CYS A 207 23.96 3.08 -3.63
C CYS A 207 23.80 4.57 -3.33
N ASN A 208 22.65 5.13 -3.69
CA ASN A 208 22.25 6.47 -3.29
C ASN A 208 21.67 6.51 -1.86
N VAL A 209 21.41 7.71 -1.34
CA VAL A 209 20.91 7.89 0.03
C VAL A 209 19.57 7.19 0.25
N ASN A 210 18.63 7.28 -0.69
CA ASN A 210 17.30 6.67 -0.55
C ASN A 210 17.40 5.14 -0.48
N GLU A 211 18.26 4.54 -1.30
CA GLU A 211 18.52 3.09 -1.27
C GLU A 211 19.15 2.64 0.05
N CYS A 212 20.01 3.48 0.65
CA CYS A 212 20.59 3.20 1.96
C CYS A 212 19.53 3.27 3.08
N ILE A 213 18.65 4.27 3.03
CA ILE A 213 17.56 4.40 4.00
C ILE A 213 16.55 3.27 3.85
N GLN A 214 16.20 2.87 2.63
CA GLN A 214 15.30 1.74 2.41
C GLN A 214 15.84 0.46 3.05
N GLN A 215 17.11 0.11 2.80
CA GLN A 215 17.74 -1.08 3.41
C GLN A 215 17.74 -1.03 4.95
N LEU A 216 17.94 0.15 5.54
CA LEU A 216 17.86 0.32 6.99
C LEU A 216 16.44 0.17 7.52
N VAL A 217 15.47 0.75 6.83
CA VAL A 217 14.06 0.63 7.19
C VAL A 217 13.61 -0.83 7.10
N ASP A 218 13.97 -1.54 6.03
CA ASP A 218 13.67 -2.97 5.84
C ASP A 218 14.23 -3.79 7.01
N LEU A 219 15.51 -3.59 7.37
CA LEU A 219 16.10 -4.22 8.55
C LEU A 219 15.31 -3.92 9.84
N LEU A 220 14.90 -2.67 10.05
CA LEU A 220 14.16 -2.29 11.25
C LEU A 220 12.71 -2.81 11.25
N GLN A 221 12.12 -3.03 10.09
CA GLN A 221 10.81 -3.66 9.93
C GLN A 221 10.87 -5.16 10.20
N GLU A 222 11.86 -5.86 9.66
CA GLU A 222 12.12 -7.29 9.92
C GLU A 222 12.37 -7.59 11.40
N ARG A 223 12.78 -6.58 12.17
CA ARG A 223 13.13 -6.68 13.60
C ARG A 223 12.10 -6.03 14.51
N ASP A 224 10.90 -5.74 13.99
CA ASP A 224 9.75 -5.17 14.73
C ASP A 224 10.02 -3.81 15.42
N ILE A 225 11.01 -3.05 14.95
CA ILE A 225 11.32 -1.70 15.45
C ILE A 225 10.45 -0.66 14.75
N VAL A 226 10.41 -0.72 13.42
CA VAL A 226 9.57 0.11 12.56
C VAL A 226 8.37 -0.74 12.13
N PRO A 227 7.13 -0.33 12.43
CA PRO A 227 5.96 -1.05 11.92
C PRO A 227 5.88 -0.98 10.39
N VAL A 228 5.39 -2.06 9.77
CA VAL A 228 4.99 -2.04 8.37
C VAL A 228 3.60 -1.41 8.29
N ASP A 229 3.52 -0.21 7.74
CA ASP A 229 2.26 0.49 7.56
C ASP A 229 1.41 -0.18 6.46
N ALA A 230 0.09 -0.05 6.57
CA ALA A 230 -0.82 -0.51 5.54
C ALA A 230 -0.52 0.21 4.21
N SER A 231 -0.35 -0.56 3.14
CA SER A 231 0.09 -0.07 1.83
C SER A 231 -0.94 -0.37 0.74
N TYR A 232 -0.89 0.44 -0.33
CA TYR A 232 -1.59 0.19 -1.59
C TYR A 232 -0.71 -0.53 -2.63
N GLU A 233 0.48 -0.98 -2.24
CA GLU A 233 1.30 -1.87 -3.07
C GLU A 233 0.54 -3.17 -3.34
N VAL A 234 0.44 -3.55 -4.61
CA VAL A 234 -0.44 -4.65 -5.05
C VAL A 234 -0.05 -5.93 -4.34
N LYS A 235 -0.99 -6.46 -3.56
CA LYS A 235 -0.87 -7.74 -2.88
C LYS A 235 -1.76 -8.76 -3.57
N GLU A 236 -1.17 -9.55 -4.45
CA GLU A 236 -1.85 -10.70 -5.05
C GLU A 236 -1.96 -11.84 -4.04
N LEU A 237 -3.07 -12.57 -4.09
CA LEU A 237 -3.36 -13.71 -3.23
C LEU A 237 -3.30 -15.04 -3.99
N TYR A 238 -2.76 -15.03 -5.21
CA TYR A 238 -2.41 -16.26 -5.92
C TYR A 238 -1.26 -16.98 -5.21
N VAL A 239 -1.35 -18.31 -5.12
CA VAL A 239 -0.21 -19.13 -4.72
C VAL A 239 0.88 -18.97 -5.78
N PRO A 240 2.14 -18.71 -5.38
CA PRO A 240 3.25 -18.66 -6.34
C PRO A 240 3.32 -19.93 -7.19
N GLU A 241 3.61 -19.78 -8.49
CA GLU A 241 3.56 -20.89 -9.47
C GLU A 241 4.38 -22.11 -9.02
N ASN A 242 5.56 -21.87 -8.43
CA ASN A 242 6.44 -22.93 -7.91
C ASN A 242 5.89 -23.69 -6.67
N LYS A 243 4.79 -23.24 -6.08
CA LYS A 243 4.12 -23.87 -4.93
C LYS A 243 2.70 -24.37 -5.28
N LEU A 244 2.24 -24.17 -6.51
CA LEU A 244 0.86 -24.43 -6.89
C LEU A 244 0.48 -25.91 -6.77
N ASP A 245 1.32 -26.83 -7.26
CA ASP A 245 1.04 -28.27 -7.19
C ASP A 245 0.93 -28.78 -5.75
N LEU A 246 1.79 -28.26 -4.85
CA LEU A 246 1.72 -28.56 -3.42
C LEU A 246 0.44 -28.02 -2.79
N ALA A 247 0.04 -26.79 -3.14
CA ALA A 247 -1.20 -26.20 -2.64
C ALA A 247 -2.44 -26.95 -3.17
N LYS A 248 -2.43 -27.42 -4.41
CA LYS A 248 -3.49 -28.27 -4.96
C LYS A 248 -3.59 -29.62 -4.24
N ALA A 249 -2.45 -30.25 -3.95
CA ALA A 249 -2.43 -31.49 -3.18
C ALA A 249 -2.95 -31.29 -1.75
N ASP A 250 -2.58 -30.20 -1.08
CA ASP A 250 -3.12 -29.79 0.23
C ASP A 250 -4.64 -29.60 0.15
N ALA A 251 -5.12 -28.85 -0.86
CA ALA A 251 -6.54 -28.59 -1.08
C ALA A 251 -7.36 -29.88 -1.21
N GLU A 252 -6.83 -30.97 -1.78
CA GLU A 252 -7.58 -32.24 -1.89
C GLU A 252 -7.94 -32.87 -0.54
N THR A 253 -7.15 -32.61 0.50
CA THR A 253 -7.34 -33.18 1.84
C THR A 253 -8.33 -32.39 2.71
N LEU A 254 -8.66 -31.17 2.30
CA LEU A 254 -9.45 -30.22 3.09
C LEU A 254 -10.96 -30.35 2.81
N PRO A 255 -11.81 -30.05 3.80
CA PRO A 255 -13.24 -29.92 3.57
C PRO A 255 -13.53 -28.82 2.55
N ALA A 256 -14.62 -28.95 1.80
CA ALA A 256 -14.96 -28.04 0.72
C ALA A 256 -16.31 -27.34 0.96
N VAL A 257 -16.48 -26.17 0.33
CA VAL A 257 -17.76 -25.47 0.19
C VAL A 257 -17.92 -25.00 -1.25
N GLU A 258 -19.10 -25.22 -1.82
CA GLU A 258 -19.44 -24.70 -3.15
C GLU A 258 -19.73 -23.20 -3.06
N ILE A 259 -19.19 -22.43 -3.99
CA ILE A 259 -19.38 -20.98 -4.07
C ILE A 259 -20.14 -20.60 -5.34
N THR A 260 -20.84 -19.47 -5.31
CA THR A 260 -21.56 -18.97 -6.48
C THR A 260 -20.62 -18.30 -7.47
N LYS A 261 -21.15 -17.97 -8.65
CA LYS A 261 -20.40 -17.18 -9.65
C LYS A 261 -20.03 -15.79 -9.15
N VAL A 262 -20.87 -15.15 -8.33
CA VAL A 262 -20.58 -13.83 -7.75
C VAL A 262 -19.45 -13.94 -6.72
N ASP A 263 -19.46 -15.00 -5.92
CA ASP A 263 -18.36 -15.27 -4.99
C ASP A 263 -17.05 -15.53 -5.74
N MET A 264 -17.08 -16.29 -6.83
CA MET A 264 -15.91 -16.51 -7.69
C MET A 264 -15.36 -15.21 -8.29
N GLN A 265 -16.22 -14.24 -8.62
CA GLN A 265 -15.79 -12.91 -9.05
C GLN A 265 -15.12 -12.14 -7.90
N TRP A 266 -15.62 -12.24 -6.67
CA TRP A 266 -14.94 -11.67 -5.50
C TRP A 266 -13.62 -12.38 -5.18
N VAL A 267 -13.53 -13.70 -5.37
CA VAL A 267 -12.26 -14.43 -5.31
C VAL A 267 -11.28 -13.84 -6.33
N GLN A 268 -11.70 -13.56 -7.57
CA GLN A 268 -10.84 -12.88 -8.56
C GLN A 268 -10.41 -11.48 -8.13
N VAL A 269 -11.34 -10.67 -7.60
CA VAL A 269 -11.03 -9.33 -7.07
C VAL A 269 -9.92 -9.39 -6.02
N LEU A 270 -10.03 -10.35 -5.10
CA LEU A 270 -9.04 -10.59 -4.04
C LEU A 270 -7.72 -11.13 -4.61
N ALA A 271 -7.78 -12.16 -5.46
CA ALA A 271 -6.63 -12.84 -6.04
C ALA A 271 -5.68 -11.87 -6.75
N GLU A 272 -6.24 -10.97 -7.55
CA GLU A 272 -5.49 -10.01 -8.35
C GLU A 272 -5.08 -8.75 -7.56
N GLY A 273 -5.44 -8.65 -6.29
CA GLY A 273 -5.02 -7.55 -5.41
C GLY A 273 -5.81 -6.26 -5.57
N TRP A 274 -6.98 -6.25 -6.21
CA TRP A 274 -7.82 -5.04 -6.30
C TRP A 274 -8.27 -4.51 -4.94
N ALA A 275 -8.39 -5.40 -3.96
CA ALA A 275 -8.74 -5.09 -2.57
C ALA A 275 -7.53 -5.05 -1.62
N THR A 276 -6.32 -4.91 -2.15
CA THR A 276 -5.08 -4.67 -1.37
C THR A 276 -5.34 -3.65 -0.24
N PRO A 277 -4.93 -3.90 1.02
CA PRO A 277 -4.04 -4.96 1.47
C PRO A 277 -4.73 -6.18 2.09
N LEU A 278 -6.04 -6.41 1.83
CA LEU A 278 -6.75 -7.56 2.39
C LEU A 278 -6.00 -8.88 2.15
N ASN A 279 -5.95 -9.72 3.18
CA ASN A 279 -5.35 -11.06 3.12
C ASN A 279 -6.31 -12.14 2.59
N GLY A 280 -7.57 -11.78 2.39
CA GLY A 280 -8.64 -12.65 1.94
C GLY A 280 -10.00 -12.01 2.16
N PHE A 281 -11.03 -12.82 2.39
CA PHE A 281 -12.33 -12.28 2.78
C PHE A 281 -12.24 -11.64 4.16
N MET A 282 -12.91 -10.49 4.32
CA MET A 282 -12.84 -9.69 5.54
C MET A 282 -13.17 -10.51 6.78
N ARG A 283 -12.35 -10.38 7.82
CA ARG A 283 -12.70 -10.77 9.19
C ARG A 283 -13.70 -9.78 9.79
N GLU A 284 -14.29 -10.12 10.94
CA GLU A 284 -15.32 -9.27 11.58
C GLU A 284 -14.81 -7.85 11.81
N ARG A 285 -13.57 -7.71 12.29
CA ARG A 285 -12.94 -6.41 12.54
C ARG A 285 -12.87 -5.54 11.28
N GLU A 286 -12.42 -6.11 10.16
CA GLU A 286 -12.30 -5.40 8.88
C GLU A 286 -13.68 -5.05 8.31
N TYR A 287 -14.64 -5.97 8.44
CA TYR A 287 -16.03 -5.79 8.04
C TYR A 287 -16.71 -4.64 8.79
N LEU A 288 -16.54 -4.57 10.11
CA LEU A 288 -17.08 -3.49 10.93
C LEU A 288 -16.41 -2.16 10.59
N GLN A 289 -15.08 -2.13 10.42
CA GLN A 289 -14.39 -0.92 10.00
C GLN A 289 -14.89 -0.42 8.64
N CYS A 290 -15.04 -1.32 7.67
CA CYS A 290 -15.59 -1.06 6.36
C CYS A 290 -17.00 -0.44 6.44
N LEU A 291 -17.93 -1.08 7.15
CA LEU A 291 -19.32 -0.62 7.21
C LEU A 291 -19.50 0.70 7.95
N HIS A 292 -18.66 1.00 8.94
CA HIS A 292 -18.83 2.16 9.80
C HIS A 292 -17.98 3.37 9.40
N PHE A 293 -16.84 3.14 8.73
CA PHE A 293 -15.85 4.18 8.46
C PHE A 293 -15.42 4.27 7.00
N ASP A 294 -15.94 3.41 6.11
CA ASP A 294 -15.51 3.26 4.72
C ASP A 294 -14.00 2.99 4.57
N CYS A 295 -13.34 2.53 5.64
CA CYS A 295 -11.89 2.37 5.73
C CYS A 295 -11.51 1.14 6.53
N LEU A 296 -10.33 0.59 6.23
CA LEU A 296 -9.55 -0.21 7.17
C LEU A 296 -8.59 0.73 7.91
N LEU A 297 -8.38 0.47 9.20
CA LEU A 297 -7.66 1.38 10.12
C LEU A 297 -6.40 0.76 10.71
N ASP A 298 -6.23 -0.55 10.61
CA ASP A 298 -5.09 -1.26 11.18
C ASP A 298 -3.85 -1.03 10.33
N GLY A 299 -2.79 -0.48 10.94
CA GLY A 299 -1.54 -0.13 10.24
C GLY A 299 -1.63 1.16 9.40
N GLY A 300 -2.77 1.83 9.33
CA GLY A 300 -2.97 3.05 8.55
C GLY A 300 -4.38 3.15 7.98
N VAL A 301 -4.74 4.33 7.45
CA VAL A 301 -6.06 4.56 6.86
C VAL A 301 -6.08 4.12 5.39
N ILE A 302 -6.77 3.02 5.11
CA ILE A 302 -6.98 2.49 3.76
C ILE A 302 -8.46 2.62 3.38
N ASN A 303 -8.76 3.27 2.26
CA ASN A 303 -10.13 3.34 1.73
C ASN A 303 -10.61 1.94 1.32
N MET A 304 -11.73 1.52 1.92
CA MET A 304 -12.38 0.23 1.68
C MET A 304 -13.86 0.33 2.08
N SER A 305 -14.69 0.83 1.17
CA SER A 305 -16.09 1.20 1.44
C SER A 305 -17.12 0.09 1.19
N VAL A 306 -16.71 -1.05 0.63
CA VAL A 306 -17.61 -2.16 0.32
C VAL A 306 -17.15 -3.44 1.02
N PRO A 307 -18.06 -4.16 1.72
CA PRO A 307 -17.75 -5.46 2.29
C PRO A 307 -17.34 -6.48 1.23
N VAL A 308 -16.10 -6.97 1.32
CA VAL A 308 -15.58 -8.09 0.52
C VAL A 308 -15.60 -9.34 1.41
N VAL A 309 -16.75 -10.02 1.42
CA VAL A 309 -17.10 -11.07 2.38
C VAL A 309 -17.62 -12.32 1.67
N LEU A 310 -17.49 -13.48 2.32
CA LEU A 310 -18.04 -14.75 1.85
C LEU A 310 -19.22 -15.18 2.75
N PRO A 311 -20.48 -15.12 2.27
CA PRO A 311 -21.63 -15.64 3.00
C PRO A 311 -21.63 -17.17 3.06
N ILE A 312 -21.97 -17.72 4.20
CA ILE A 312 -22.00 -19.16 4.47
C ILE A 312 -23.32 -19.53 5.17
N SER A 313 -23.88 -20.69 4.81
CA SER A 313 -25.10 -21.23 5.43
C SER A 313 -24.84 -21.62 6.90
N SER A 314 -25.89 -21.73 7.72
CA SER A 314 -25.71 -22.20 9.10
C SER A 314 -25.17 -23.63 9.15
N GLU A 315 -25.60 -24.48 8.21
CA GLU A 315 -25.17 -25.86 8.05
C GLU A 315 -23.68 -25.95 7.70
N ASP A 316 -23.21 -25.13 6.77
CA ASP A 316 -21.79 -25.07 6.40
C ASP A 316 -20.94 -24.44 7.49
N LYS A 317 -21.46 -23.44 8.21
CA LYS A 317 -20.81 -22.87 9.38
C LYS A 317 -20.58 -23.96 10.42
N ASP A 318 -21.60 -24.71 10.80
CA ASP A 318 -21.47 -25.77 11.82
C ASP A 318 -20.55 -26.92 11.37
N ARG A 319 -20.49 -27.19 10.06
CA ARG A 319 -19.59 -28.20 9.48
C ARG A 319 -18.13 -27.77 9.45
N LEU A 320 -17.85 -26.48 9.28
CA LEU A 320 -16.49 -25.94 9.05
C LEU A 320 -15.89 -25.27 10.29
N ASP A 321 -16.70 -24.90 11.28
CA ASP A 321 -16.28 -24.25 12.51
C ASP A 321 -15.29 -25.13 13.31
N GLY A 322 -14.29 -24.50 13.92
CA GLY A 322 -13.16 -25.17 14.57
C GLY A 322 -12.09 -25.75 13.62
N GLY A 323 -12.32 -25.76 12.30
CA GLY A 323 -11.32 -26.14 11.30
C GLY A 323 -10.28 -25.05 11.07
N THR A 324 -9.03 -25.44 10.74
CA THR A 324 -7.94 -24.48 10.44
C THR A 324 -7.92 -24.02 8.98
N ALA A 325 -8.56 -24.76 8.07
CA ALA A 325 -8.66 -24.42 6.66
C ALA A 325 -9.80 -25.18 5.96
N PHE A 326 -10.32 -24.61 4.87
CA PHE A 326 -11.22 -25.29 3.95
C PHE A 326 -11.07 -24.75 2.52
N VAL A 327 -11.67 -25.44 1.55
CA VAL A 327 -11.54 -25.15 0.12
C VAL A 327 -12.81 -24.57 -0.46
N LEU A 328 -12.65 -23.56 -1.32
CA LEU A 328 -13.71 -23.03 -2.14
C LEU A 328 -13.77 -23.83 -3.45
N VAL A 329 -14.96 -24.28 -3.82
CA VAL A 329 -15.20 -25.04 -5.05
C VAL A 329 -16.15 -24.25 -5.94
N TYR A 330 -15.79 -24.11 -7.22
CA TYR A 330 -16.64 -23.47 -8.22
C TYR A 330 -16.66 -24.31 -9.49
N GLY A 331 -17.86 -24.69 -9.94
CA GLY A 331 -18.04 -25.53 -11.13
C GLY A 331 -17.31 -26.87 -11.03
N GLY A 332 -17.29 -27.46 -9.82
CA GLY A 332 -16.62 -28.73 -9.52
C GLY A 332 -15.09 -28.65 -9.43
N ARG A 333 -14.50 -27.45 -9.46
CA ARG A 333 -13.04 -27.25 -9.31
C ARG A 333 -12.71 -26.59 -7.98
N ARG A 334 -11.71 -27.10 -7.28
CA ARG A 334 -11.12 -26.45 -6.11
C ARG A 334 -10.35 -25.21 -6.57
N VAL A 335 -10.82 -24.01 -6.23
CA VAL A 335 -10.29 -22.74 -6.76
C VAL A 335 -9.44 -21.97 -5.76
N ALA A 336 -9.68 -22.14 -4.46
CA ALA A 336 -8.93 -21.45 -3.42
C ALA A 336 -9.00 -22.20 -2.08
N ILE A 337 -8.03 -21.94 -1.21
CA ILE A 337 -8.01 -22.37 0.19
C ILE A 337 -8.23 -21.15 1.07
N LEU A 338 -9.20 -21.19 1.98
CA LEU A 338 -9.35 -20.21 3.06
C LEU A 338 -8.76 -20.78 4.34
N ARG A 339 -7.74 -20.13 4.89
CA ARG A 339 -7.06 -20.52 6.12
C ARG A 339 -7.43 -19.63 7.30
N ASN A 340 -7.31 -20.20 8.49
CA ASN A 340 -7.62 -19.56 9.77
C ASN A 340 -9.01 -18.88 9.75
N PRO A 341 -10.07 -19.62 9.39
CA PRO A 341 -11.37 -19.03 9.19
C PRO A 341 -11.95 -18.50 10.51
N GLU A 342 -12.69 -17.41 10.41
CA GLU A 342 -13.45 -16.81 11.50
C GLU A 342 -14.88 -16.59 11.02
N PHE A 343 -15.84 -17.15 11.76
CA PHE A 343 -17.27 -17.07 11.44
C PHE A 343 -17.96 -16.05 12.33
N TYR A 344 -18.71 -15.13 11.72
CA TYR A 344 -19.42 -14.06 12.43
C TYR A 344 -20.77 -13.74 11.78
N GLU A 345 -21.66 -13.06 12.50
CA GLU A 345 -23.03 -12.81 12.03
C GLU A 345 -23.05 -11.90 10.79
N HIS A 346 -23.88 -12.23 9.81
CA HIS A 346 -24.03 -11.41 8.60
C HIS A 346 -24.90 -10.16 8.82
N ARG A 347 -25.86 -10.20 9.75
CA ARG A 347 -26.75 -9.06 10.09
C ARG A 347 -27.26 -8.31 8.85
N LYS A 348 -27.82 -9.06 7.89
CA LYS A 348 -28.11 -8.62 6.52
C LYS A 348 -28.85 -7.29 6.41
N GLU A 349 -29.85 -7.05 7.25
CA GLU A 349 -30.61 -5.80 7.24
C GLU A 349 -29.71 -4.59 7.56
N GLU A 350 -28.89 -4.70 8.62
CA GLU A 350 -27.94 -3.67 9.03
C GLU A 350 -26.87 -3.44 7.96
N ARG A 351 -26.30 -4.52 7.42
CA ARG A 351 -25.37 -4.46 6.28
C ARG A 351 -25.97 -3.67 5.13
N CYS A 352 -27.18 -4.04 4.71
CA CYS A 352 -27.85 -3.43 3.58
C CYS A 352 -28.14 -1.95 3.82
N ALA A 353 -28.66 -1.62 5.00
CA ALA A 353 -28.95 -0.24 5.39
C ALA A 353 -27.70 0.64 5.33
N ARG A 354 -26.56 0.17 5.86
CA ARG A 354 -25.31 0.94 5.88
C ARG A 354 -24.68 1.04 4.49
N GLN A 355 -24.59 -0.07 3.77
CA GLN A 355 -23.89 -0.13 2.49
C GLN A 355 -24.65 0.59 1.37
N TRP A 356 -25.99 0.47 1.31
CA TRP A 356 -26.80 1.07 0.25
C TRP A 356 -27.61 2.30 0.67
N GLY A 357 -27.74 2.58 1.96
CA GLY A 357 -28.69 3.60 2.44
C GLY A 357 -30.16 3.19 2.32
N THR A 358 -30.44 1.92 2.04
CA THR A 358 -31.80 1.35 1.91
C THR A 358 -31.75 -0.16 2.17
N THR A 359 -32.89 -0.74 2.57
CA THR A 359 -33.08 -2.20 2.73
C THR A 359 -34.10 -2.76 1.73
N CYS A 360 -34.35 -2.02 0.64
CA CYS A 360 -35.32 -2.40 -0.39
C CYS A 360 -34.98 -3.78 -1.00
N LYS A 361 -35.85 -4.77 -0.77
CA LYS A 361 -35.66 -6.16 -1.21
C LYS A 361 -35.63 -6.33 -2.73
N ASP A 362 -36.24 -5.39 -3.46
CA ASP A 362 -36.26 -5.38 -4.92
C ASP A 362 -34.99 -4.76 -5.53
N HIS A 363 -34.08 -4.20 -4.71
CA HIS A 363 -32.78 -3.79 -5.20
C HIS A 363 -32.00 -5.06 -5.56
N PRO A 364 -31.47 -5.19 -6.79
CA PRO A 364 -31.08 -6.50 -7.33
C PRO A 364 -29.87 -7.11 -6.61
N TYR A 365 -28.91 -6.30 -6.13
CA TYR A 365 -27.81 -6.82 -5.30
C TYR A 365 -28.25 -7.14 -3.86
N ILE A 366 -29.03 -6.26 -3.20
CA ILE A 366 -29.64 -6.54 -1.88
C ILE A 366 -30.42 -7.85 -1.90
N LYS A 367 -31.17 -8.13 -2.97
CA LYS A 367 -31.88 -9.40 -3.13
C LYS A 367 -30.94 -10.60 -2.97
N MET A 368 -29.80 -10.61 -3.68
CA MET A 368 -28.79 -11.68 -3.55
C MET A 368 -28.21 -11.75 -2.14
N VAL A 369 -27.99 -10.62 -1.47
CA VAL A 369 -27.51 -10.60 -0.07
C VAL A 369 -28.54 -11.22 0.87
N LEU A 370 -29.82 -10.91 0.70
CA LEU A 370 -30.90 -11.45 1.53
C LEU A 370 -31.07 -12.96 1.34
N GLU A 371 -30.89 -13.45 0.11
CA GLU A 371 -30.96 -14.87 -0.28
C GLU A 371 -29.70 -15.68 0.10
N SER A 372 -28.60 -15.01 0.47
CA SER A 372 -27.34 -15.67 0.87
C SER A 372 -27.38 -16.25 2.29
N GLY A 373 -26.26 -16.82 2.78
CA GLY A 373 -26.16 -17.37 4.14
C GLY A 373 -26.25 -16.31 5.26
N ASP A 374 -26.62 -16.75 6.47
CA ASP A 374 -26.76 -15.88 7.66
C ASP A 374 -25.44 -15.64 8.40
N TRP A 375 -24.39 -16.38 8.04
CA TRP A 375 -23.03 -16.20 8.53
C TRP A 375 -22.14 -15.60 7.45
N LEU A 376 -21.10 -14.90 7.89
CA LEU A 376 -19.96 -14.54 7.08
C LEU A 376 -18.74 -15.30 7.57
N VAL A 377 -17.83 -15.62 6.65
CA VAL A 377 -16.52 -16.18 6.98
C VAL A 377 -15.40 -15.30 6.42
N GLY A 378 -14.52 -14.88 7.32
CA GLY A 378 -13.27 -14.19 7.00
C GLY A 378 -12.07 -15.13 7.16
N GLY A 379 -10.95 -14.82 6.51
CA GLY A 379 -9.75 -15.66 6.60
C GLY A 379 -8.66 -15.29 5.61
N ASP A 380 -7.53 -15.99 5.69
CA ASP A 380 -6.41 -15.80 4.79
C ASP A 380 -6.64 -16.63 3.51
N LEU A 381 -6.86 -15.95 2.38
CA LEU A 381 -7.21 -16.59 1.11
C LEU A 381 -5.95 -16.90 0.32
N GLN A 382 -5.84 -18.13 -0.16
CA GLN A 382 -4.84 -18.54 -1.14
C GLN A 382 -5.55 -19.08 -2.37
N VAL A 383 -5.47 -18.34 -3.47
CA VAL A 383 -6.11 -18.70 -4.74
C VAL A 383 -5.17 -19.58 -5.53
N LEU A 384 -5.68 -20.71 -6.03
CA LEU A 384 -4.89 -21.74 -6.69
C LEU A 384 -4.60 -21.33 -8.13
N ASP A 385 -5.40 -21.80 -9.09
CA ASP A 385 -5.22 -21.47 -10.49
C ASP A 385 -5.60 -20.01 -10.79
N ARG A 386 -4.85 -19.39 -11.71
CA ARG A 386 -5.22 -18.08 -12.25
C ARG A 386 -6.62 -18.14 -12.89
N ILE A 387 -7.43 -17.13 -12.59
CA ILE A 387 -8.85 -17.15 -12.95
C ILE A 387 -9.04 -16.69 -14.39
N TYR A 388 -9.59 -17.58 -15.21
CA TYR A 388 -9.98 -17.34 -16.60
C TYR A 388 -11.44 -17.75 -16.81
N TRP A 389 -12.21 -16.91 -17.50
CA TRP A 389 -13.65 -17.15 -17.73
C TRP A 389 -13.94 -17.92 -19.00
N ASN A 390 -12.97 -18.00 -19.92
CA ASN A 390 -13.06 -18.69 -21.21
C ASN A 390 -14.27 -18.24 -22.05
N ASP A 391 -14.60 -16.96 -21.98
CA ASP A 391 -15.74 -16.32 -22.66
C ASP A 391 -15.32 -15.47 -23.87
N GLY A 392 -14.05 -15.58 -24.28
CA GLY A 392 -13.45 -14.81 -25.38
C GLY A 392 -13.07 -13.38 -25.00
N LEU A 393 -13.08 -13.02 -23.71
CA LEU A 393 -12.74 -11.68 -23.22
C LEU A 393 -11.59 -11.67 -22.20
N ASP A 394 -10.98 -12.81 -21.88
CA ASP A 394 -9.91 -12.90 -20.88
C ASP A 394 -8.68 -12.06 -21.24
N GLN A 395 -8.41 -11.82 -22.53
CA GLN A 395 -7.36 -10.91 -22.99
C GLN A 395 -7.54 -9.45 -22.52
N TYR A 396 -8.75 -9.08 -22.09
CA TYR A 396 -9.03 -7.77 -21.50
C TYR A 396 -9.05 -7.79 -19.96
N ARG A 397 -9.02 -8.96 -19.31
CA ARG A 397 -9.01 -9.09 -17.84
C ARG A 397 -7.58 -8.99 -17.31
N LEU A 398 -7.08 -7.76 -17.35
CA LEU A 398 -5.75 -7.43 -16.89
C LEU A 398 -5.76 -7.18 -15.38
N THR A 399 -4.83 -7.81 -14.68
CA THR A 399 -4.57 -7.54 -13.26
C THR A 399 -4.07 -6.10 -13.04
N PRO A 400 -4.15 -5.56 -11.81
CA PRO A 400 -3.47 -4.31 -11.45
C PRO A 400 -1.98 -4.30 -11.83
N THR A 401 -1.28 -5.41 -11.64
CA THR A 401 0.14 -5.58 -11.99
C THR A 401 0.36 -5.47 -13.50
N GLU A 402 -0.43 -6.18 -14.30
CA GLU A 402 -0.35 -6.11 -15.77
C GLU A 402 -0.74 -4.73 -16.32
N LEU A 403 -1.70 -4.04 -15.69
CA LEU A 403 -2.05 -2.67 -16.03
C LEU A 403 -0.88 -1.71 -15.79
N LYS A 404 -0.26 -1.75 -14.60
CA LYS A 404 0.95 -0.95 -14.28
C LYS A 404 2.07 -1.21 -15.28
N GLN A 405 2.29 -2.48 -15.64
CA GLN A 405 3.28 -2.86 -16.63
C GLN A 405 2.94 -2.27 -18.02
N LYS A 406 1.69 -2.32 -18.47
CA LYS A 406 1.27 -1.68 -19.73
C LYS A 406 1.43 -0.16 -19.72
N PHE A 407 1.10 0.52 -18.61
CA PHE A 407 1.31 1.97 -18.49
C PHE A 407 2.80 2.33 -18.62
N LYS A 408 3.68 1.53 -18.00
CA LYS A 408 5.12 1.67 -18.12
C LYS A 408 5.62 1.43 -19.56
N GLU A 409 5.13 0.40 -20.24
CA GLU A 409 5.45 0.11 -21.65
C GLU A 409 5.02 1.24 -22.59
N MET A 410 3.87 1.86 -22.33
CA MET A 410 3.40 3.05 -23.05
C MET A 410 4.16 4.33 -22.66
N ASN A 411 5.10 4.27 -21.71
CA ASN A 411 5.79 5.40 -21.11
C ASN A 411 4.82 6.49 -20.60
N ALA A 412 3.65 6.09 -20.11
CA ALA A 412 2.63 7.00 -19.61
C ALA A 412 3.21 7.84 -18.46
N ASP A 413 3.01 9.16 -18.51
CA ASP A 413 3.36 10.09 -17.43
C ASP A 413 2.15 10.54 -16.61
N ALA A 414 0.95 10.21 -17.07
CA ALA A 414 -0.30 10.27 -16.32
C ALA A 414 -1.27 9.20 -16.82
N VAL A 415 -1.97 8.55 -15.89
CA VAL A 415 -3.06 7.61 -16.19
C VAL A 415 -4.36 8.17 -15.62
N PHE A 416 -5.39 8.27 -16.45
CA PHE A 416 -6.72 8.69 -16.03
C PHE A 416 -7.74 7.59 -16.30
N ALA A 417 -8.51 7.23 -15.27
CA ALA A 417 -9.44 6.11 -15.33
C ALA A 417 -10.88 6.57 -15.57
N PHE A 418 -11.59 5.82 -16.41
CA PHE A 418 -13.03 5.97 -16.63
C PHE A 418 -13.73 4.64 -16.35
N GLN A 419 -14.39 4.56 -15.19
CA GLN A 419 -15.26 3.45 -14.82
C GLN A 419 -16.58 3.52 -15.60
N LEU A 420 -17.06 2.38 -16.08
CA LEU A 420 -18.35 2.30 -16.74
C LEU A 420 -18.97 0.90 -16.65
N ARG A 421 -20.31 0.88 -16.62
CA ARG A 421 -21.12 -0.34 -16.80
C ARG A 421 -22.05 -0.27 -18.01
N ASN A 422 -22.09 0.88 -18.69
CA ASN A 422 -23.00 1.18 -19.78
C ASN A 422 -22.24 1.33 -21.11
N PRO A 423 -22.92 1.23 -22.27
CA PRO A 423 -22.36 1.64 -23.56
C PRO A 423 -21.80 3.08 -23.53
N VAL A 424 -20.70 3.31 -24.26
CA VAL A 424 -20.09 4.65 -24.36
C VAL A 424 -20.86 5.48 -25.40
N HIS A 425 -21.48 6.57 -24.96
CA HIS A 425 -21.96 7.64 -25.84
C HIS A 425 -21.01 8.84 -25.77
N ASN A 426 -21.19 9.82 -26.65
CA ASN A 426 -20.28 10.95 -26.78
C ASN A 426 -20.27 11.90 -25.56
N GLY A 427 -21.22 11.74 -24.63
CA GLY A 427 -21.19 12.42 -23.34
C GLY A 427 -20.08 11.88 -22.45
N HIS A 428 -19.96 10.55 -22.36
CA HIS A 428 -18.81 9.92 -21.71
C HIS A 428 -17.50 10.27 -22.43
N ALA A 429 -17.51 10.24 -23.77
CA ALA A 429 -16.34 10.64 -24.57
C ALA A 429 -15.92 12.09 -24.29
N LEU A 430 -16.85 13.02 -24.16
CA LEU A 430 -16.57 14.41 -23.81
C LEU A 430 -15.82 14.53 -22.48
N LEU A 431 -16.24 13.79 -21.44
CA LEU A 431 -15.55 13.78 -20.15
C LEU A 431 -14.10 13.24 -20.28
N MET A 432 -13.92 12.15 -21.04
CA MET A 432 -12.61 11.54 -21.27
C MET A 432 -11.69 12.45 -22.10
N GLN A 433 -12.20 13.05 -23.17
CA GLN A 433 -11.47 13.96 -24.04
C GLN A 433 -11.09 15.26 -23.31
N ASP A 434 -12.00 15.84 -22.54
CA ASP A 434 -11.74 17.06 -21.77
C ASP A 434 -10.71 16.79 -20.65
N THR A 435 -10.77 15.63 -20.00
CA THR A 435 -9.73 15.21 -19.04
C THR A 435 -8.37 15.11 -19.70
N HIS A 436 -8.29 14.41 -20.84
CA HIS A 436 -7.05 14.30 -21.61
C HIS A 436 -6.49 15.68 -21.96
N LYS A 437 -7.34 16.60 -22.44
CA LYS A 437 -6.98 17.97 -22.76
C LYS A 437 -6.42 18.73 -21.53
N ARG A 438 -7.11 18.67 -20.38
CA ARG A 438 -6.66 19.31 -19.14
C ARG A 438 -5.31 18.78 -18.67
N LEU A 439 -5.03 17.48 -18.87
CA LEU A 439 -3.73 16.90 -18.52
C LEU A 439 -2.62 17.40 -19.44
N LEU A 440 -2.87 17.52 -20.74
CA LEU A 440 -1.92 18.15 -21.67
C LEU A 440 -1.65 19.61 -21.29
N GLU A 441 -2.68 20.37 -20.92
CA GLU A 441 -2.55 21.76 -20.45
C GLU A 441 -1.75 21.89 -19.15
N ARG A 442 -1.81 20.87 -18.29
CA ARG A 442 -0.98 20.76 -17.07
C ARG A 442 0.47 20.33 -17.32
N GLY A 443 0.81 19.98 -18.56
CA GLY A 443 2.17 19.64 -18.97
C GLY A 443 2.50 18.15 -19.05
N TYR A 444 1.53 17.26 -18.80
CA TYR A 444 1.68 15.84 -19.11
C TYR A 444 1.79 15.66 -20.62
N ARG A 445 2.70 14.80 -21.08
CA ARG A 445 3.03 14.62 -22.50
C ARG A 445 2.40 13.36 -23.08
N ARG A 446 2.19 12.33 -22.26
CA ARG A 446 1.65 11.03 -22.68
C ARG A 446 0.55 10.56 -21.70
N PRO A 447 -0.54 11.35 -21.52
CA PRO A 447 -1.66 10.92 -20.70
C PRO A 447 -2.40 9.74 -21.36
N VAL A 448 -2.52 8.63 -20.64
CA VAL A 448 -3.17 7.40 -21.11
C VAL A 448 -4.54 7.24 -20.43
N LEU A 449 -5.57 7.01 -21.24
CA LEU A 449 -6.90 6.65 -20.77
C LEU A 449 -6.93 5.17 -20.40
N LEU A 450 -7.37 4.86 -19.18
CA LEU A 450 -7.83 3.53 -18.82
C LEU A 450 -9.36 3.50 -18.96
N LEU A 451 -9.85 3.02 -20.11
CA LEU A 451 -11.27 2.78 -20.33
C LEU A 451 -11.62 1.42 -19.71
N HIS A 452 -12.35 1.45 -18.60
CA HIS A 452 -12.35 0.32 -17.67
C HIS A 452 -13.75 -0.24 -17.40
N PRO A 453 -14.41 -0.87 -18.38
CA PRO A 453 -15.71 -1.48 -18.18
C PRO A 453 -15.70 -2.51 -17.04
N LEU A 454 -16.70 -2.44 -16.17
CA LEU A 454 -16.95 -3.48 -15.18
C LEU A 454 -17.48 -4.74 -15.87
N GLY A 455 -16.96 -5.91 -15.48
CA GLY A 455 -17.29 -7.20 -16.07
C GLY A 455 -17.68 -8.31 -15.09
N GLY A 456 -17.75 -8.03 -13.79
CA GLY A 456 -18.44 -8.90 -12.84
C GLY A 456 -19.96 -8.87 -13.04
N TRP A 457 -20.71 -9.37 -12.06
CA TRP A 457 -22.16 -9.38 -12.08
C TRP A 457 -22.74 -7.97 -12.29
N THR A 458 -23.77 -7.88 -13.14
CA THR A 458 -24.57 -6.69 -13.40
C THR A 458 -26.04 -7.12 -13.43
N LYS A 459 -26.96 -6.20 -13.09
CA LYS A 459 -28.40 -6.47 -13.10
C LYS A 459 -28.93 -6.77 -14.51
N ASP A 460 -30.04 -7.51 -14.57
CA ASP A 460 -30.55 -8.14 -15.80
C ASP A 460 -30.85 -7.17 -16.95
N ASP A 461 -31.23 -5.93 -16.66
CA ASP A 461 -31.61 -4.96 -17.69
C ASP A 461 -30.43 -4.14 -18.24
N ASP A 462 -29.21 -4.33 -17.70
CA ASP A 462 -27.99 -3.72 -18.24
C ASP A 462 -27.52 -4.47 -19.51
N VAL A 463 -26.80 -3.78 -20.40
CA VAL A 463 -26.26 -4.40 -21.61
C VAL A 463 -25.16 -5.40 -21.23
N PRO A 464 -25.23 -6.68 -21.66
CA PRO A 464 -24.24 -7.68 -21.30
C PRO A 464 -22.82 -7.28 -21.71
N LEU A 465 -21.83 -7.75 -20.94
CA LEU A 465 -20.41 -7.38 -21.10
C LEU A 465 -19.89 -7.57 -22.53
N ALA A 466 -20.14 -8.72 -23.17
CA ALA A 466 -19.68 -8.98 -24.52
C ALA A 466 -20.19 -7.96 -25.55
N TRP A 467 -21.44 -7.49 -25.42
CA TRP A 467 -22.01 -6.46 -26.28
C TRP A 467 -21.42 -5.08 -25.99
N ARG A 468 -21.16 -4.76 -24.72
CA ARG A 468 -20.45 -3.52 -24.35
C ARG A 468 -19.03 -3.50 -24.91
N MET A 469 -18.28 -4.59 -24.80
CA MET A 469 -16.92 -4.67 -25.34
C MET A 469 -16.89 -4.47 -26.86
N ARG A 470 -17.80 -5.10 -27.61
CA ARG A 470 -17.95 -4.83 -29.06
C ARG A 470 -18.30 -3.36 -29.34
N GLN A 471 -19.20 -2.79 -28.53
CA GLN A 471 -19.60 -1.39 -28.69
C GLN A 471 -18.44 -0.43 -28.41
N HIS A 472 -17.62 -0.70 -27.39
CA HIS A 472 -16.44 0.10 -27.06
C HIS A 472 -15.35 -0.02 -28.13
N ALA A 473 -15.14 -1.21 -28.69
CA ALA A 473 -14.25 -1.41 -29.82
C ALA A 473 -14.69 -0.56 -31.04
N ALA A 474 -15.99 -0.51 -31.32
CA ALA A 474 -16.52 0.34 -32.39
C ALA A 474 -16.33 1.84 -32.13
N VAL A 475 -16.43 2.30 -30.87
CA VAL A 475 -16.12 3.69 -30.49
C VAL A 475 -14.66 4.05 -30.77
N LEU A 476 -13.73 3.13 -30.49
CA LEU A 476 -12.30 3.30 -30.76
C LEU A 476 -11.99 3.24 -32.26
N GLU A 477 -12.63 2.33 -33.00
CA GLU A 477 -12.47 2.19 -34.45
C GLU A 477 -12.90 3.46 -35.20
N GLU A 478 -13.91 4.18 -34.71
CA GLU A 478 -14.35 5.47 -35.26
C GLU A 478 -13.52 6.68 -34.78
N GLY A 479 -12.47 6.46 -33.98
CA GLY A 479 -11.57 7.52 -33.52
C GLY A 479 -12.21 8.52 -32.55
N VAL A 480 -13.38 8.21 -31.98
CA VAL A 480 -14.00 9.04 -30.92
C VAL A 480 -13.10 9.05 -29.69
N LEU A 481 -12.50 7.92 -29.38
CA LEU A 481 -11.37 7.79 -28.46
C LEU A 481 -10.16 7.32 -29.27
N ARG A 482 -8.95 7.77 -28.90
CA ARG A 482 -7.72 7.42 -29.61
C ARG A 482 -7.19 6.07 -29.13
N PRO A 483 -7.10 5.03 -29.99
CA PRO A 483 -6.61 3.71 -29.59
C PRO A 483 -5.16 3.75 -29.05
N GLU A 484 -4.32 4.62 -29.59
CA GLU A 484 -2.89 4.69 -29.26
C GLU A 484 -2.62 5.21 -27.84
N SER A 485 -3.57 5.95 -27.26
CA SER A 485 -3.49 6.48 -25.90
C SER A 485 -4.63 5.96 -25.02
N THR A 486 -5.21 4.80 -25.35
CA THR A 486 -6.28 4.17 -24.58
C THR A 486 -5.99 2.69 -24.34
N ILE A 487 -5.98 2.28 -23.06
CA ILE A 487 -6.06 0.88 -22.67
C ILE A 487 -7.52 0.54 -22.36
N VAL A 488 -8.02 -0.51 -23.00
CA VAL A 488 -9.31 -1.12 -22.66
C VAL A 488 -9.06 -2.36 -21.82
N ALA A 489 -9.60 -2.38 -20.60
CA ALA A 489 -9.49 -3.51 -19.69
C ALA A 489 -10.81 -3.75 -18.96
N ILE A 490 -11.04 -4.98 -18.51
CA ILE A 490 -12.26 -5.37 -17.80
C ILE A 490 -11.96 -5.44 -16.31
N PHE A 491 -12.70 -4.67 -15.52
CA PHE A 491 -12.63 -4.71 -14.07
C PHE A 491 -13.50 -5.85 -13.53
N PRO A 492 -12.96 -6.82 -12.76
CA PRO A 492 -13.66 -8.07 -12.47
C PRO A 492 -14.73 -7.97 -11.37
N SER A 493 -14.81 -6.85 -10.64
CA SER A 493 -15.75 -6.68 -9.53
C SER A 493 -17.21 -6.86 -9.96
N PRO A 494 -18.04 -7.52 -9.14
CA PRO A 494 -19.49 -7.36 -9.18
C PRO A 494 -19.89 -5.89 -9.00
N MET A 495 -20.95 -5.46 -9.69
CA MET A 495 -21.55 -4.14 -9.54
C MET A 495 -22.62 -4.19 -8.43
N MET A 496 -22.48 -3.35 -7.41
CA MET A 496 -23.39 -3.33 -6.27
C MET A 496 -24.55 -2.35 -6.43
N TYR A 497 -24.43 -1.36 -7.32
CA TYR A 497 -25.34 -0.23 -7.47
C TYR A 497 -25.53 0.59 -6.18
N ALA A 498 -24.44 0.75 -5.41
CA ALA A 498 -24.45 1.40 -4.08
C ALA A 498 -24.00 2.87 -4.09
N GLY A 499 -24.04 3.52 -5.25
CA GLY A 499 -23.89 4.97 -5.35
C GLY A 499 -22.61 5.54 -4.73
N PRO A 500 -22.70 6.55 -3.83
CA PRO A 500 -21.54 7.16 -3.18
C PRO A 500 -20.65 6.20 -2.37
N THR A 501 -21.19 5.11 -1.84
CA THR A 501 -20.41 4.08 -1.14
C THR A 501 -19.57 3.30 -2.15
N GLU A 502 -20.19 2.83 -3.24
CA GLU A 502 -19.50 2.01 -4.22
C GLU A 502 -18.53 2.81 -5.12
N VAL A 503 -18.79 4.08 -5.39
CA VAL A 503 -17.87 4.86 -6.24
C VAL A 503 -16.49 5.05 -5.58
N GLN A 504 -16.41 5.04 -4.25
CA GLN A 504 -15.14 4.98 -3.52
C GLN A 504 -14.38 3.67 -3.86
N TRP A 505 -15.07 2.51 -3.82
CA TRP A 505 -14.53 1.23 -4.26
C TRP A 505 -14.04 1.25 -5.72
N HIS A 506 -14.86 1.80 -6.63
CA HIS A 506 -14.46 1.92 -8.05
C HIS A 506 -13.22 2.80 -8.22
N CYS A 507 -13.09 3.85 -7.42
CA CYS A 507 -11.95 4.77 -7.43
C CYS A 507 -10.68 4.13 -6.86
N ARG A 508 -10.76 3.60 -5.63
CA ARG A 508 -9.61 2.99 -4.94
C ARG A 508 -9.04 1.79 -5.70
N ALA A 509 -9.89 0.99 -6.35
CA ALA A 509 -9.42 -0.13 -7.17
C ALA A 509 -8.56 0.34 -8.35
N ARG A 510 -8.88 1.51 -8.92
CA ARG A 510 -8.13 2.11 -10.04
C ARG A 510 -6.88 2.82 -9.54
N MET A 511 -6.92 3.40 -8.34
CA MET A 511 -5.73 3.88 -7.64
C MET A 511 -4.70 2.76 -7.47
N VAL A 512 -5.13 1.60 -6.98
CA VAL A 512 -4.27 0.41 -6.83
C VAL A 512 -3.69 -0.04 -8.16
N ALA A 513 -4.47 0.01 -9.24
CA ALA A 513 -4.00 -0.28 -10.59
C ALA A 513 -3.07 0.80 -11.20
N GLY A 514 -2.81 1.92 -10.50
CA GLY A 514 -1.86 2.94 -10.93
C GLY A 514 -2.49 4.15 -11.63
N ALA A 515 -3.81 4.37 -11.53
CA ALA A 515 -4.42 5.60 -12.01
C ALA A 515 -4.01 6.81 -11.13
N ASN A 516 -3.64 7.92 -11.76
CA ASN A 516 -3.33 9.19 -11.09
C ASN A 516 -4.54 10.13 -11.09
N PHE A 517 -5.51 9.90 -11.98
CA PHE A 517 -6.71 10.71 -12.09
C PHE A 517 -7.94 9.80 -12.19
N TYR A 518 -9.01 10.14 -11.50
CA TYR A 518 -10.27 9.40 -11.56
C TYR A 518 -11.40 10.30 -12.02
N ILE A 519 -11.97 9.99 -13.19
CA ILE A 519 -13.10 10.74 -13.73
C ILE A 519 -14.38 10.32 -13.00
N VAL A 520 -15.14 11.29 -12.50
CA VAL A 520 -16.45 11.06 -11.89
C VAL A 520 -17.50 12.01 -12.46
N GLY A 521 -18.62 11.44 -12.90
CA GLY A 521 -19.77 12.19 -13.42
C GLY A 521 -20.92 12.29 -12.42
N ARG A 522 -22.13 12.54 -12.95
CA ARG A 522 -23.39 12.55 -12.21
C ARG A 522 -23.81 11.12 -11.82
N ASP A 523 -24.32 10.96 -10.60
CA ASP A 523 -24.94 9.73 -10.08
C ASP A 523 -24.10 8.46 -10.33
N PRO A 524 -22.79 8.49 -9.99
CA PRO A 524 -21.92 7.36 -10.25
C PRO A 524 -22.37 6.18 -9.39
N ALA A 525 -22.38 4.99 -9.99
CA ALA A 525 -22.87 3.76 -9.37
C ALA A 525 -24.34 3.80 -8.88
N GLY A 526 -25.12 4.83 -9.25
CA GLY A 526 -26.53 4.91 -8.89
C GLY A 526 -27.45 4.11 -9.80
N MET A 527 -28.68 3.93 -9.33
CA MET A 527 -29.82 3.43 -10.10
C MET A 527 -31.12 4.03 -9.54
N PRO A 528 -32.24 3.97 -10.28
CA PRO A 528 -33.54 4.30 -9.71
C PRO A 528 -33.90 3.36 -8.55
N HIS A 529 -34.51 3.90 -7.50
CA HIS A 529 -35.09 3.13 -6.41
C HIS A 529 -36.21 2.21 -6.96
N PRO A 530 -36.13 0.89 -6.76
CA PRO A 530 -37.05 -0.08 -7.38
C PRO A 530 -38.54 0.23 -7.14
N SER A 531 -38.91 0.58 -5.91
CA SER A 531 -40.31 0.82 -5.55
C SER A 531 -40.86 2.21 -5.92
N THR A 532 -40.01 3.24 -6.07
CA THR A 532 -40.48 4.63 -6.26
C THR A 532 -40.13 5.23 -7.63
N GLY A 533 -39.18 4.63 -8.35
CA GLY A 533 -38.69 5.12 -9.64
C GLY A 533 -37.83 6.40 -9.58
N LYS A 534 -37.66 7.02 -8.40
CA LYS A 534 -36.74 8.15 -8.21
C LYS A 534 -35.29 7.68 -8.15
N ASP A 535 -34.33 8.53 -8.45
CA ASP A 535 -32.90 8.22 -8.25
C ASP A 535 -32.67 7.79 -6.78
N LEU A 536 -31.99 6.65 -6.56
CA LEU A 536 -31.74 6.12 -5.22
C LEU A 536 -30.81 7.00 -4.40
N TYR A 537 -29.91 7.72 -5.09
CA TYR A 537 -28.94 8.63 -4.51
C TYR A 537 -29.12 10.03 -5.07
N GLU A 538 -28.72 11.03 -4.28
CA GLU A 538 -28.62 12.38 -4.80
C GLU A 538 -27.47 12.44 -5.83
N PRO A 539 -27.70 12.96 -7.04
CA PRO A 539 -26.76 12.79 -8.16
C PRO A 539 -25.38 13.44 -8.01
N THR A 540 -25.19 14.35 -7.07
CA THR A 540 -23.92 15.02 -6.76
C THR A 540 -23.16 14.36 -5.62
N HIS A 541 -23.80 13.51 -4.82
CA HIS A 541 -23.19 12.91 -3.63
C HIS A 541 -21.95 12.08 -3.96
N GLY A 542 -21.96 11.29 -5.05
CA GLY A 542 -20.82 10.45 -5.39
C GLY A 542 -19.53 11.25 -5.63
N ALA A 543 -19.61 12.35 -6.37
CA ALA A 543 -18.46 13.23 -6.60
C ALA A 543 -18.01 13.94 -5.31
N LYS A 544 -18.97 14.46 -4.52
CA LYS A 544 -18.67 15.15 -3.24
C LYS A 544 -17.99 14.22 -2.24
N VAL A 545 -18.52 13.02 -2.05
CA VAL A 545 -17.96 12.00 -1.15
C VAL A 545 -16.55 11.63 -1.59
N LEU A 546 -16.33 11.33 -2.88
CA LEU A 546 -14.99 11.01 -3.39
C LEU A 546 -13.95 12.08 -3.11
N THR A 547 -14.29 13.37 -3.26
CA THR A 547 -13.34 14.47 -3.06
C THR A 547 -12.90 14.65 -1.61
N MET A 548 -13.62 14.08 -0.65
CA MET A 548 -13.30 14.16 0.78
C MET A 548 -13.07 12.78 1.43
N ALA A 549 -13.10 11.70 0.64
CA ALA A 549 -12.98 10.36 1.15
C ALA A 549 -11.54 10.10 1.63
N PRO A 550 -11.36 9.61 2.88
CA PRO A 550 -10.04 9.28 3.40
C PRO A 550 -9.39 8.13 2.62
N GLY A 551 -8.05 8.10 2.65
CA GLY A 551 -7.25 7.02 2.05
C GLY A 551 -6.99 7.14 0.54
N LEU A 552 -7.65 8.04 -0.21
CA LEU A 552 -7.44 8.22 -1.66
C LEU A 552 -6.23 9.14 -1.96
N ILE A 553 -5.03 8.70 -1.59
CA ILE A 553 -3.85 9.57 -1.45
C ILE A 553 -3.00 9.77 -2.72
N THR A 554 -3.03 8.86 -3.70
CA THR A 554 -2.15 8.91 -4.90
C THR A 554 -2.88 9.25 -6.19
N LEU A 555 -4.13 9.74 -6.11
CA LEU A 555 -4.87 10.20 -7.27
C LEU A 555 -5.64 11.50 -7.01
N GLU A 556 -5.95 12.21 -8.10
CA GLU A 556 -6.83 13.37 -8.10
C GLU A 556 -8.21 13.01 -8.68
N ILE A 557 -9.27 13.47 -8.01
CA ILE A 557 -10.63 13.33 -8.51
C ILE A 557 -10.91 14.41 -9.57
N VAL A 558 -11.40 14.00 -10.74
CA VAL A 558 -11.77 14.90 -11.84
C VAL A 558 -13.30 14.90 -11.99
N PRO A 559 -14.01 15.77 -11.25
CA PRO A 559 -15.46 15.82 -11.29
C PRO A 559 -15.97 16.56 -12.53
N PHE A 560 -17.06 16.07 -13.09
CA PHE A 560 -17.73 16.70 -14.22
C PHE A 560 -19.20 17.00 -13.93
N LYS A 561 -19.67 18.09 -14.55
CA LYS A 561 -21.09 18.38 -14.67
C LYS A 561 -21.76 17.39 -15.62
N VAL A 562 -23.10 17.41 -15.65
CA VAL A 562 -23.89 16.61 -16.58
C VAL A 562 -23.55 16.99 -18.02
N ALA A 563 -23.26 16.02 -18.86
CA ALA A 563 -23.15 16.18 -20.31
C ALA A 563 -24.48 15.76 -20.97
N ALA A 564 -25.01 16.59 -21.86
CA ALA A 564 -26.25 16.33 -22.59
C ALA A 564 -26.13 16.78 -24.05
N TYR A 565 -27.05 16.34 -24.91
CA TYR A 565 -26.99 16.68 -26.33
C TYR A 565 -27.46 18.13 -26.55
N ASN A 566 -26.59 18.99 -27.05
CA ASN A 566 -26.94 20.36 -27.38
C ASN A 566 -27.42 20.42 -28.84
N LYS A 567 -28.71 20.71 -29.03
CA LYS A 567 -29.37 20.76 -30.34
C LYS A 567 -28.80 21.86 -31.25
N ALA A 568 -28.40 23.00 -30.68
CA ALA A 568 -27.81 24.09 -31.45
C ALA A 568 -26.41 23.75 -31.96
N LYS A 569 -25.60 23.06 -31.13
CA LYS A 569 -24.24 22.63 -31.49
C LYS A 569 -24.19 21.31 -32.26
N LYS A 570 -25.30 20.58 -32.33
CA LYS A 570 -25.41 19.22 -32.92
C LYS A 570 -24.37 18.25 -32.33
N GLY A 571 -24.22 18.27 -31.01
CA GLY A 571 -23.21 17.46 -30.32
C GLY A 571 -23.37 17.48 -28.80
N MET A 572 -22.60 16.64 -28.12
CA MET A 572 -22.61 16.58 -26.65
C MET A 572 -21.88 17.80 -26.06
N ASP A 573 -22.45 18.40 -25.02
CA ASP A 573 -21.90 19.57 -24.34
C ASP A 573 -22.24 19.54 -22.83
N PHE A 574 -21.54 20.34 -22.03
CA PHE A 574 -21.80 20.43 -20.60
C PHE A 574 -23.04 21.28 -20.31
N TYR A 575 -24.00 20.69 -19.61
CA TYR A 575 -25.21 21.38 -19.16
C TYR A 575 -24.89 22.23 -17.92
N ASP A 576 -25.39 23.48 -17.92
CA ASP A 576 -25.30 24.38 -16.77
C ASP A 576 -26.71 24.77 -16.26
N PRO A 577 -27.17 24.21 -15.13
CA PRO A 577 -28.50 24.52 -14.58
C PRO A 577 -28.63 25.99 -14.15
N LYS A 578 -27.52 26.71 -13.93
CA LYS A 578 -27.54 28.14 -13.60
C LYS A 578 -27.83 29.03 -14.81
N ARG A 579 -27.90 28.47 -16.02
CA ARG A 579 -28.25 29.18 -17.26
C ARG A 579 -29.56 28.61 -17.85
N PRO A 580 -30.71 28.80 -17.16
CA PRO A 580 -31.97 28.18 -17.54
C PRO A 580 -32.46 28.60 -18.94
N GLN A 581 -32.06 29.77 -19.43
CA GLN A 581 -32.33 30.23 -20.80
C GLN A 581 -31.94 29.18 -21.85
N ASN A 582 -30.85 28.43 -21.61
CA ASN A 582 -30.31 27.47 -22.55
C ASN A 582 -30.86 26.05 -22.33
N HIS A 583 -31.73 25.83 -21.32
CA HIS A 583 -32.27 24.49 -21.05
C HIS A 583 -33.00 23.91 -22.26
N GLN A 584 -33.66 24.78 -23.02
CA GLN A 584 -34.37 24.44 -24.25
C GLN A 584 -33.45 23.85 -25.33
N ASP A 585 -32.15 24.17 -25.29
CA ASP A 585 -31.16 23.71 -26.26
C ASP A 585 -30.65 22.31 -25.95
N PHE A 586 -30.84 21.81 -24.73
CA PHE A 586 -30.33 20.51 -24.30
C PHE A 586 -31.41 19.43 -24.36
N GLU A 587 -31.06 18.30 -24.96
CA GLU A 587 -31.86 17.09 -25.00
C GLU A 587 -31.20 16.00 -24.14
N PHE A 588 -31.95 15.50 -23.16
CA PHE A 588 -31.53 14.42 -22.28
C PHE A 588 -32.06 13.10 -22.82
N ILE A 589 -31.17 12.27 -23.38
CA ILE A 589 -31.51 10.95 -23.88
C ILE A 589 -31.15 9.94 -22.79
N SER A 590 -32.16 9.51 -22.03
CA SER A 590 -31.99 8.51 -20.99
C SER A 590 -31.63 7.14 -21.57
N GLY A 591 -31.05 6.27 -20.74
CA GLY A 591 -30.80 4.87 -21.11
C GLY A 591 -32.06 4.19 -21.64
N THR A 592 -33.20 4.37 -20.99
CA THR A 592 -34.51 3.84 -21.41
C THR A 592 -34.93 4.34 -22.79
N ARG A 593 -34.79 5.64 -23.04
CA ARG A 593 -35.11 6.23 -24.35
C ARG A 593 -34.18 5.69 -25.44
N MET A 594 -32.88 5.56 -25.13
CA MET A 594 -31.91 4.94 -26.01
C MET A 594 -32.28 3.49 -26.36
N ARG A 595 -32.69 2.67 -25.38
CA ARG A 595 -33.14 1.28 -25.65
C ARG A 595 -34.38 1.27 -26.53
N LYS A 596 -35.35 2.17 -26.28
CA LYS A 596 -36.57 2.30 -27.08
C LYS A 596 -36.24 2.65 -28.54
N MET A 597 -35.38 3.64 -28.77
CA MET A 597 -34.96 4.03 -30.11
C MET A 597 -34.27 2.88 -30.85
N ALA A 598 -33.38 2.15 -30.17
CA ALA A 598 -32.69 1.01 -30.77
C ALA A 598 -33.63 -0.13 -31.15
N ARG A 599 -34.64 -0.43 -30.32
CA ARG A 599 -35.72 -1.40 -30.59
C ARG A 599 -36.58 -0.98 -31.78
N GLU A 600 -36.99 0.28 -31.82
CA GLU A 600 -37.81 0.84 -32.91
C GLU A 600 -37.02 1.09 -34.22
N GLY A 601 -35.72 0.74 -34.26
CA GLY A 601 -34.86 0.97 -35.43
C GLY A 601 -34.54 2.44 -35.70
N GLN A 602 -34.83 3.34 -34.77
CA GLN A 602 -34.55 4.77 -34.86
C GLN A 602 -33.07 5.05 -34.52
N ASN A 603 -32.50 6.10 -35.11
CA ASN A 603 -31.17 6.57 -34.74
C ASN A 603 -31.28 7.75 -33.76
N PRO A 604 -30.37 7.85 -32.76
CA PRO A 604 -30.26 9.05 -31.95
C PRO A 604 -29.83 10.24 -32.82
N PRO A 605 -29.94 11.47 -32.30
CA PRO A 605 -29.39 12.64 -32.97
C PRO A 605 -27.91 12.44 -33.36
N GLU A 606 -27.54 12.92 -34.53
CA GLU A 606 -26.16 12.88 -35.01
C GLU A 606 -25.21 13.51 -33.97
N GLY A 607 -24.10 12.86 -33.68
CA GLY A 607 -23.16 13.33 -32.64
C GLY A 607 -23.49 12.90 -31.21
N PHE A 608 -24.60 12.19 -30.96
CA PHE A 608 -24.87 11.57 -29.66
C PHE A 608 -23.98 10.35 -29.37
N MET A 609 -23.77 9.49 -30.37
CA MET A 609 -22.95 8.29 -30.30
C MET A 609 -22.35 8.00 -31.68
N ALA A 610 -21.17 7.37 -31.70
CA ALA A 610 -20.52 6.91 -32.93
C ALA A 610 -21.46 5.94 -33.73
N PRO A 611 -21.66 6.14 -35.04
CA PRO A 611 -22.55 5.32 -35.87
C PRO A 611 -22.33 3.80 -35.82
N LYS A 612 -21.09 3.31 -35.90
CA LYS A 612 -20.76 1.88 -35.76
C LYS A 612 -21.10 1.39 -34.36
N ALA A 613 -20.82 2.19 -33.34
CA ALA A 613 -21.16 1.86 -31.96
C ALA A 613 -22.69 1.78 -31.74
N TRP A 614 -23.46 2.65 -32.40
CA TRP A 614 -24.92 2.56 -32.43
C TRP A 614 -25.43 1.32 -33.16
N ALA A 615 -24.78 0.93 -34.26
CA ALA A 615 -25.12 -0.29 -35.00
C ALA A 615 -25.02 -1.55 -34.12
N VAL A 616 -23.95 -1.66 -33.31
CA VAL A 616 -23.79 -2.76 -32.32
C VAL A 616 -24.96 -2.80 -31.33
N LEU A 617 -25.43 -1.65 -30.85
CA LEU A 617 -26.59 -1.60 -29.95
C LEU A 617 -27.89 -2.01 -30.65
N LYS A 618 -28.11 -1.57 -31.90
CA LYS A 618 -29.28 -2.02 -32.68
C LYS A 618 -29.28 -3.53 -32.88
N GLU A 619 -28.13 -4.14 -33.18
CA GLU A 619 -28.00 -5.59 -33.29
C GLU A 619 -28.37 -6.30 -31.99
N TYR A 620 -27.84 -5.82 -30.86
CA TYR A 620 -28.16 -6.35 -29.53
C TYR A 620 -29.68 -6.29 -29.25
N TYR A 621 -30.30 -5.11 -29.38
CA TYR A 621 -31.72 -4.95 -29.04
C TYR A 621 -32.63 -5.71 -30.00
N LYS A 622 -32.24 -5.83 -31.28
CA LYS A 622 -32.96 -6.67 -32.25
C LYS A 622 -32.85 -8.17 -31.94
N ALA A 623 -31.72 -8.62 -31.39
CA ALA A 623 -31.56 -10.00 -30.94
C ALA A 623 -32.43 -10.28 -29.70
N LEU A 624 -32.58 -9.30 -28.80
CA LEU A 624 -33.39 -9.41 -27.58
C LEU A 624 -34.89 -9.50 -27.87
N GLU A 625 -35.39 -8.89 -28.96
CA GLU A 625 -36.79 -9.06 -29.39
C GLU A 625 -37.10 -10.43 -29.99
N LYS A 626 -36.07 -11.22 -30.34
CA LYS A 626 -36.22 -12.56 -30.94
C LYS A 626 -36.02 -13.70 -29.92
N ALA A 627 -35.50 -13.39 -28.74
CA ALA A 627 -35.27 -14.32 -27.64
C ALA A 627 -36.43 -14.23 -26.64
#